data_AF-A0A356DBC4-F1
#
_entry.id   AF-A0A356DBC4-F1
#
_cell.length_a   1.000
_cell.length_b   1.000
_cell.length_c   1.000
_cell.angle_alpha   90.00
_cell.angle_beta   90.00
_cell.angle_gamma   90.00
#
_symmetry.space_group_name_H-M   'P 1'
#
loop_
_entity.id
_entity.type
_entity.pdbx_description
1 polymer ?
#
loop_
_entity_poly.entity_id
_entity_poly.type
_entity_poly.pdbx_seq_one_letter_code
_entity_poly.pdbx_strand_id
1 'polypeptide(L)'
;MNEHLALLPREKILAYGAAALSNAELLAIFLRTGSQGEPVLQLAERLLKEFGSLYLLLQADYTKLAQCKGMGACKFTQLQAVSELARRFFSEQFLHEDVMSGPELLKTRLLELFAGQEREVFMVLFLNNQHQIICQEEMFKGTLNRVEVHPREIIRFAIKMNASAIILAHNHPSGNPEPSVADRQVTERIHSACSIMGIKLLDHFVVGHKSCVSFTERGWL
;
A
#
# COMPACT_ATOMS: atom_id res chain seq x y z
N MET A 1 32.24 12.62 -23.58
CA MET A 1 31.82 13.85 -22.86
C MET A 1 30.31 13.74 -22.73
N ASN A 2 29.78 13.52 -21.52
CA ASN A 2 28.39 13.10 -21.30
C ASN A 2 27.38 14.12 -21.87
N GLU A 3 26.75 13.83 -23.01
CA GLU A 3 25.64 14.59 -23.58
C GLU A 3 24.42 14.65 -22.62
N HIS A 4 24.38 13.78 -21.61
CA HIS A 4 23.33 13.73 -20.58
C HIS A 4 23.19 14.99 -19.70
N LEU A 5 24.21 15.86 -19.63
CA LEU A 5 24.21 17.02 -18.71
C LEU A 5 23.62 18.31 -19.30
N ALA A 6 23.37 18.37 -20.61
CA ALA A 6 23.00 19.63 -21.28
C ALA A 6 21.48 19.84 -21.47
N LEU A 7 20.69 18.77 -21.47
CA LEU A 7 19.26 18.86 -21.76
C LEU A 7 18.45 19.32 -20.54
N LEU A 8 17.44 20.17 -20.77
CA LEU A 8 16.48 20.55 -19.74
C LEU A 8 15.63 19.32 -19.33
N PRO A 9 15.08 19.28 -18.11
CA PRO A 9 14.37 18.09 -17.60
C PRO A 9 13.31 17.52 -18.56
N ARG A 10 12.52 18.39 -19.21
CA ARG A 10 11.48 17.95 -20.17
C ARG A 10 12.04 17.41 -21.48
N GLU A 11 13.18 17.91 -21.93
CA GLU A 11 13.86 17.39 -23.12
C GLU A 11 14.54 16.05 -22.78
N LYS A 12 15.16 15.98 -21.60
CA LYS A 12 15.80 14.77 -21.07
C LYS A 12 14.82 13.61 -20.93
N ILE A 13 13.60 13.84 -20.42
CA ILE A 13 12.60 12.78 -20.26
C ILE A 13 12.09 12.26 -21.62
N LEU A 14 11.99 13.12 -22.63
CA LEU A 14 11.61 12.73 -23.99
C LEU A 14 12.73 11.95 -24.69
N ALA A 15 13.98 12.35 -24.49
CA ALA A 15 15.14 11.72 -25.12
C ALA A 15 15.53 10.38 -24.48
N TYR A 16 15.46 10.27 -23.15
CA TYR A 16 16.05 9.17 -22.39
C TYR A 16 15.10 8.50 -21.39
N GLY A 17 13.84 8.94 -21.30
CA GLY A 17 12.85 8.40 -20.38
C GLY A 17 12.98 8.91 -18.94
N ALA A 18 11.97 8.63 -18.11
CA ALA A 18 11.87 9.15 -16.74
C ALA A 18 13.01 8.67 -15.82
N ALA A 19 13.53 7.45 -16.06
CA ALA A 19 14.59 6.85 -15.25
C ALA A 19 15.94 7.58 -15.35
N ALA A 20 16.14 8.41 -16.39
CA ALA A 20 17.35 9.19 -16.57
C ALA A 20 17.37 10.51 -15.76
N LEU A 21 16.26 10.88 -15.11
CA LEU A 21 16.12 12.11 -14.35
C LEU A 21 16.37 11.87 -12.87
N SER A 22 16.99 12.85 -12.22
CA SER A 22 17.06 12.90 -10.76
C SER A 22 15.71 13.27 -10.13
N ASN A 23 15.56 13.00 -8.83
CA ASN A 23 14.38 13.41 -8.07
C ASN A 23 14.12 14.92 -8.16
N ALA A 24 15.19 15.74 -8.17
CA ALA A 24 15.07 17.19 -8.30
C ALA A 24 14.52 17.58 -9.67
N GLU A 25 14.96 16.93 -10.75
CA GLU A 25 14.47 17.18 -12.11
C GLU A 25 13.02 16.74 -12.30
N LEU A 26 12.64 15.57 -11.77
CA LEU A 26 11.26 15.09 -11.78
C LEU A 26 10.33 16.06 -11.02
N LEU A 27 10.75 16.45 -9.81
CA LEU A 27 10.01 17.41 -9.00
C LEU A 27 9.94 18.78 -9.69
N ALA A 28 11.01 19.21 -10.37
CA ALA A 28 11.02 20.47 -11.10
C ALA A 28 10.04 20.48 -12.29
N ILE A 29 9.93 19.37 -13.03
CA ILE A 29 8.91 19.21 -14.07
C ILE A 29 7.52 19.34 -13.47
N PHE A 30 7.29 18.65 -12.34
CA PHE A 30 6.00 18.60 -11.66
C PHE A 30 5.57 19.95 -11.10
N LEU A 31 6.45 20.67 -10.41
CA LEU A 31 6.18 21.98 -9.83
C LEU A 31 6.00 23.08 -10.90
N ARG A 32 6.50 22.84 -12.12
CA ARG A 32 6.46 23.69 -13.34
C ARG A 32 7.17 25.03 -13.24
N THR A 33 7.09 25.71 -12.10
CA THR A 33 7.59 27.06 -11.86
C THR A 33 8.22 27.17 -10.47
N GLY A 34 9.26 27.99 -10.37
CA GLY A 34 9.97 28.24 -9.12
C GLY A 34 9.26 29.24 -8.22
N SER A 35 10.03 30.06 -7.53
CA SER A 35 9.54 31.19 -6.74
C SER A 35 10.25 32.48 -7.19
N GLN A 36 9.84 33.64 -6.68
CA GLN A 36 10.48 34.90 -7.06
C GLN A 36 11.96 34.88 -6.66
N GLY A 37 12.84 34.95 -7.67
CA GLY A 37 14.29 34.88 -7.53
C GLY A 37 14.87 33.47 -7.38
N GLU A 38 14.07 32.42 -7.56
CA GLU A 38 14.50 31.02 -7.41
C GLU A 38 13.91 30.16 -8.54
N PRO A 39 14.74 29.71 -9.50
CA PRO A 39 14.31 28.79 -10.55
C PRO A 39 13.75 27.48 -10.00
N VAL A 40 12.87 26.83 -10.76
CA VAL A 40 12.14 25.62 -10.30
C VAL A 40 13.06 24.46 -9.92
N LEU A 41 14.20 24.31 -10.59
CA LEU A 41 15.17 23.25 -10.28
C LEU A 41 15.84 23.49 -8.93
N GLN A 42 16.24 24.73 -8.64
CA GLN A 42 16.82 25.11 -7.34
C GLN A 42 15.79 24.98 -6.21
N LEU A 43 14.53 25.36 -6.47
CA LEU A 43 13.43 25.13 -5.54
C LEU A 43 13.28 23.63 -5.22
N ALA A 44 13.29 22.77 -6.23
CA ALA A 44 13.16 21.32 -6.07
C ALA A 44 14.32 20.73 -5.25
N GLU A 45 15.56 21.11 -5.55
CA GLU A 45 16.75 20.70 -4.79
C GLU A 45 16.69 21.15 -3.34
N ARG A 46 16.29 22.40 -3.09
CA ARG A 46 16.15 22.93 -1.73
C ARG A 46 15.10 22.16 -0.94
N LEU A 47 13.93 21.91 -1.53
CA LEU A 47 12.87 21.14 -0.87
C LEU A 47 13.33 19.73 -0.52
N LEU A 48 13.99 19.03 -1.44
CA LEU A 48 14.53 17.70 -1.16
C LEU A 48 15.58 17.72 -0.05
N LYS A 49 16.40 18.77 0.03
CA LYS A 49 17.38 18.94 1.11
C LYS A 49 16.73 19.27 2.46
N GLU A 50 15.73 20.14 2.47
CA GLU A 50 15.03 20.59 3.68
C GLU A 50 14.19 19.49 4.31
N PHE A 51 13.51 18.68 3.48
CA PHE A 51 12.71 17.54 3.94
C PHE A 51 13.51 16.23 4.01
N GLY A 52 14.72 16.18 3.46
CA GLY A 52 15.64 15.05 3.49
C GLY A 52 15.35 13.94 2.46
N SER A 53 14.10 13.77 2.03
CA SER A 53 13.73 12.84 0.97
C SER A 53 12.44 13.25 0.25
N LEU A 54 12.22 12.70 -0.94
CA LEU A 54 10.97 12.87 -1.68
C LEU A 54 9.76 12.33 -0.90
N TYR A 55 9.95 11.21 -0.19
CA TYR A 55 8.91 10.60 0.66
C TYR A 55 8.47 11.56 1.77
N LEU A 56 9.42 12.12 2.52
CA LEU A 56 9.13 13.05 3.62
C LEU A 56 8.52 14.37 3.12
N LEU A 57 8.91 14.82 1.93
CA LEU A 57 8.29 15.99 1.28
C LEU A 57 6.81 15.73 0.95
N LEU A 58 6.49 14.57 0.37
CA LEU A 58 5.12 14.22 -0.04
C LEU A 58 4.18 13.94 1.14
N GLN A 59 4.72 13.55 2.31
CA GLN A 59 3.96 13.34 3.54
C GLN A 59 3.81 14.57 4.43
N ALA A 60 4.53 15.65 4.14
CA ALA A 60 4.48 16.83 4.98
C ALA A 60 3.09 17.49 4.97
N ASP A 61 2.64 17.91 6.15
CA ASP A 61 1.39 18.64 6.30
C ASP A 61 1.47 20.04 5.68
N TYR A 62 0.29 20.65 5.47
CA TYR A 62 0.20 21.97 4.87
C TYR A 62 0.96 23.04 5.67
N THR A 63 0.90 22.99 7.00
CA THR A 63 1.52 23.99 7.88
C THR A 63 3.03 24.04 7.72
N LYS A 64 3.69 22.88 7.68
CA LYS A 64 5.14 22.76 7.50
C LYS A 64 5.55 23.14 6.09
N LEU A 65 4.78 22.69 5.09
CA LEU A 65 5.11 22.89 3.69
C LEU A 65 4.89 24.35 3.26
N ALA A 66 3.89 25.03 3.83
CA ALA A 66 3.60 26.45 3.60
C ALA A 66 4.64 27.41 4.21
N GLN A 67 5.44 26.96 5.18
CA GLN A 67 6.57 27.74 5.72
C GLN A 67 7.72 27.87 4.70
N CYS A 68 7.79 26.95 3.73
CA CYS A 68 8.81 27.00 2.69
C CYS A 68 8.45 28.08 1.65
N LYS A 69 9.36 29.03 1.42
CA LYS A 69 9.19 30.05 0.38
C LYS A 69 8.88 29.39 -0.96
N GLY A 70 7.81 29.85 -1.60
CA GLY A 70 7.39 29.34 -2.91
C GLY A 70 6.48 28.12 -2.88
N MET A 71 6.08 27.61 -1.70
CA MET A 71 5.20 26.45 -1.53
C MET A 71 3.83 26.81 -0.93
N GLY A 72 3.08 27.65 -1.63
CA GLY A 72 1.70 27.97 -1.26
C GLY A 72 0.70 26.84 -1.55
N ALA A 73 -0.57 27.10 -1.24
CA ALA A 73 -1.68 26.15 -1.39
C ALA A 73 -1.70 25.41 -2.74
N CYS A 74 -1.44 26.09 -3.86
CA CYS A 74 -1.45 25.47 -5.19
C CYS A 74 -0.43 24.33 -5.36
N LYS A 75 0.82 24.53 -4.92
CA LYS A 75 1.86 23.48 -5.02
C LYS A 75 1.66 22.39 -3.97
N PHE A 76 1.13 22.74 -2.80
CA PHE A 76 0.73 21.75 -1.81
C PHE A 76 -0.37 20.83 -2.35
N THR A 77 -1.46 21.38 -2.89
CA THR A 77 -2.56 20.58 -3.43
C THR A 77 -2.12 19.73 -4.61
N GLN A 78 -1.18 20.22 -5.44
CA GLN A 78 -0.55 19.41 -6.48
C GLN A 78 0.18 18.20 -5.89
N LEU A 79 1.05 18.40 -4.90
CA LEU A 79 1.78 17.29 -4.26
C LEU A 79 0.83 16.26 -3.62
N GLN A 80 -0.24 16.73 -2.95
CA GLN A 80 -1.25 15.84 -2.40
C GLN A 80 -1.99 15.06 -3.49
N ALA A 81 -2.34 15.71 -4.60
CA ALA A 81 -3.01 15.06 -5.72
C ALA A 81 -2.13 13.98 -6.36
N VAL A 82 -0.84 14.22 -6.58
CA VAL A 82 0.04 13.20 -7.19
C VAL A 82 0.32 12.04 -6.23
N SER A 83 0.46 12.30 -4.92
CA SER A 83 0.57 11.25 -3.91
C SER A 83 -0.67 10.35 -3.90
N GLU A 84 -1.86 10.94 -3.94
CA GLU A 84 -3.11 10.18 -3.98
C GLU A 84 -3.30 9.43 -5.30
N LEU A 85 -2.94 10.04 -6.44
CA LEU A 85 -2.97 9.36 -7.74
C LEU A 85 -1.98 8.20 -7.78
N ALA A 86 -0.77 8.37 -7.27
CA ALA A 86 0.22 7.30 -7.16
C ALA A 86 -0.31 6.19 -6.25
N ARG A 87 -0.87 6.54 -5.09
CA ARG A 87 -1.50 5.58 -4.18
C ARG A 87 -2.60 4.79 -4.87
N ARG A 88 -3.50 5.45 -5.62
CA ARG A 88 -4.57 4.79 -6.40
C ARG A 88 -4.00 3.92 -7.51
N PHE A 89 -3.04 4.40 -8.28
CA PHE A 89 -2.38 3.65 -9.34
C PHE A 89 -1.74 2.36 -8.82
N PHE A 90 -0.98 2.44 -7.72
CA PHE A 90 -0.38 1.25 -7.11
C PHE A 90 -1.41 0.35 -6.44
N SER A 91 -2.48 0.92 -5.88
CA SER A 91 -3.62 0.13 -5.37
C SER A 91 -4.35 -0.60 -6.50
N GLU A 92 -4.49 0.02 -7.67
CA GLU A 92 -5.12 -0.54 -8.87
C GLU A 92 -4.22 -1.57 -9.58
N GLN A 93 -2.91 -1.35 -9.62
CA GLN A 93 -1.95 -2.32 -10.17
C GLN A 93 -1.98 -3.65 -9.39
N PHE A 94 -2.25 -3.58 -8.08
CA PHE A 94 -2.43 -4.76 -7.22
C PHE A 94 -3.76 -5.50 -7.47
N LEU A 95 -4.72 -4.88 -8.17
CA LEU A 95 -5.99 -5.54 -8.55
C LEU A 95 -5.85 -6.51 -9.74
N HIS A 96 -4.68 -6.56 -10.39
CA HIS A 96 -4.49 -7.30 -11.63
C HIS A 96 -3.42 -8.40 -11.57
N GLU A 97 -2.67 -8.51 -10.48
CA GLU A 97 -1.74 -9.63 -10.27
C GLU A 97 -2.50 -10.86 -9.72
N ASP A 98 -2.26 -12.02 -10.32
CA ASP A 98 -2.75 -13.30 -9.81
C ASP A 98 -1.96 -13.65 -8.54
N VAL A 99 -2.63 -13.58 -7.40
CA VAL A 99 -2.03 -13.81 -6.08
C VAL A 99 -1.44 -15.21 -5.94
N MET A 100 -1.98 -16.18 -6.69
CA MET A 100 -1.51 -17.57 -6.65
C MET A 100 -0.19 -17.76 -7.39
N SER A 101 0.18 -16.85 -8.30
CA SER A 101 1.41 -16.96 -9.09
C SER A 101 2.67 -16.50 -8.32
N GLY A 102 2.49 -15.76 -7.21
CA GLY A 102 3.58 -15.20 -6.42
C GLY A 102 3.29 -15.13 -4.92
N PRO A 103 3.11 -16.27 -4.21
CA PRO A 103 2.80 -16.28 -2.78
C PRO A 103 3.85 -15.55 -1.94
N GLU A 104 5.14 -15.61 -2.29
CA GLU A 104 6.19 -14.87 -1.59
C GLU A 104 6.07 -13.34 -1.76
N LEU A 105 5.56 -12.87 -2.90
CA LEU A 105 5.29 -11.45 -3.11
C LEU A 105 4.14 -10.99 -2.21
N LEU A 106 3.07 -11.79 -2.11
CA LEU A 106 1.98 -11.51 -1.18
C LEU A 106 2.50 -11.44 0.26
N LYS A 107 3.30 -12.41 0.71
CA LYS A 107 3.88 -12.42 2.06
C LYS A 107 4.70 -11.16 2.35
N THR A 108 5.55 -10.75 1.39
CA THR A 108 6.36 -9.53 1.52
C THR A 108 5.47 -8.30 1.65
N ARG A 109 4.40 -8.21 0.85
CA ARG A 109 3.45 -7.11 0.93
C ARG A 109 2.66 -7.10 2.22
N LEU A 110 2.22 -8.26 2.72
CA LEU A 110 1.55 -8.35 4.01
C LEU A 110 2.47 -7.86 5.14
N LEU A 111 3.76 -8.22 5.11
CA LEU A 111 4.74 -7.68 6.05
C LEU A 111 4.85 -6.15 5.98
N GLU A 112 4.87 -5.57 4.78
CA GLU A 112 4.88 -4.11 4.58
C GLU A 112 3.58 -3.45 5.06
N LEU A 113 2.42 -4.02 4.74
CA LEU A 113 1.09 -3.49 5.09
C LEU A 113 0.85 -3.47 6.60
N PHE A 114 1.31 -4.50 7.31
CA PHE A 114 1.16 -4.62 8.76
C PHE A 114 2.35 -4.06 9.55
N ALA A 115 3.38 -3.53 8.88
CA ALA A 115 4.55 -2.95 9.54
C ALA A 115 4.15 -1.78 10.45
N GLY A 116 4.62 -1.83 11.71
CA GLY A 116 4.35 -0.75 12.68
C GLY A 116 2.93 -0.71 13.25
N GLN A 117 2.09 -1.71 12.95
CA GLN A 117 0.76 -1.80 13.56
C GLN A 117 0.86 -2.23 15.02
N GLU A 118 0.58 -1.29 15.93
CA GLU A 118 0.62 -1.50 17.38
C GLU A 118 -0.59 -2.29 17.92
N ARG A 119 -1.60 -2.50 17.07
CA ARG A 119 -2.82 -3.26 17.39
C ARG A 119 -3.02 -4.37 16.38
N GLU A 120 -3.72 -5.39 16.82
CA GLU A 120 -4.16 -6.48 15.96
C GLU A 120 -5.21 -5.93 14.97
N VAL A 121 -4.94 -6.10 13.68
CA VAL A 121 -5.80 -5.70 12.57
C VAL A 121 -6.09 -6.95 11.75
N PHE A 122 -7.37 -7.17 11.46
CA PHE A 122 -7.83 -8.27 10.64
C PHE A 122 -8.28 -7.72 9.29
N MET A 123 -7.52 -8.07 8.26
CA MET A 123 -7.70 -7.68 6.87
C MET A 123 -8.25 -8.85 6.05
N VAL A 124 -9.07 -8.53 5.07
CA VAL A 124 -9.55 -9.50 4.08
C VAL A 124 -9.24 -8.97 2.68
N LEU A 125 -8.57 -9.80 1.87
CA LEU A 125 -8.44 -9.58 0.44
C LEU A 125 -9.59 -10.31 -0.26
N PHE A 126 -10.30 -9.61 -1.13
CA PHE A 126 -11.43 -10.12 -1.90
C PHE A 126 -10.99 -10.33 -3.33
N LEU A 127 -11.25 -11.48 -3.92
CA LEU A 127 -10.72 -11.86 -5.23
C LEU A 127 -11.83 -12.29 -6.21
N ASN A 128 -11.55 -12.10 -7.49
CA ASN A 128 -12.40 -12.57 -8.60
C ASN A 128 -12.10 -14.04 -8.97
N ASN A 129 -12.80 -14.56 -9.97
CA ASN A 129 -12.70 -15.97 -10.39
C ASN A 129 -11.32 -16.33 -10.97
N GLN A 130 -10.52 -15.32 -11.35
CA GLN A 130 -9.14 -15.43 -11.82
C GLN A 130 -8.12 -15.25 -10.70
N HIS A 131 -8.57 -15.24 -9.42
CA HIS A 131 -7.73 -14.98 -8.24
C HIS A 131 -6.96 -13.66 -8.28
N GLN A 132 -7.53 -12.66 -8.96
CA GLN A 132 -7.05 -11.29 -8.92
C GLN A 132 -7.79 -10.54 -7.82
N ILE A 133 -7.09 -9.69 -7.08
CA ILE A 133 -7.68 -8.92 -5.98
C ILE A 133 -8.66 -7.90 -6.57
N ILE A 134 -9.87 -7.84 -6.03
CA ILE A 134 -10.89 -6.82 -6.33
C ILE A 134 -10.74 -5.63 -5.37
N CYS A 135 -10.42 -5.93 -4.11
CA CYS A 135 -10.07 -4.94 -3.08
C CYS A 135 -9.50 -5.65 -1.85
N GLN A 136 -8.90 -4.87 -0.95
CA GLN A 136 -8.53 -5.28 0.40
C GLN A 136 -9.21 -4.36 1.41
N GLU A 137 -9.68 -4.91 2.54
CA GLU A 137 -10.36 -4.13 3.58
C GLU A 137 -9.88 -4.55 4.97
N GLU A 138 -9.54 -3.57 5.81
CA GLU A 138 -9.31 -3.76 7.25
C GLU A 138 -10.66 -3.91 7.96
N MET A 139 -11.22 -5.11 7.93
CA MET A 139 -12.59 -5.36 8.38
C MET A 139 -12.77 -5.26 9.90
N PHE A 140 -11.73 -5.57 10.67
CA PHE A 140 -11.81 -5.55 12.12
C PHE A 140 -10.51 -5.05 12.73
N LYS A 141 -10.63 -4.27 13.80
CA LYS A 141 -9.50 -3.79 14.60
C LYS A 141 -9.69 -4.21 16.04
N GLY A 142 -8.64 -4.79 16.61
CA GLY A 142 -8.65 -5.36 17.93
C GLY A 142 -8.47 -4.32 19.02
N THR A 143 -8.74 -4.79 20.23
CA THR A 143 -8.21 -4.16 21.45
C THR A 143 -6.81 -4.72 21.74
N LEU A 144 -6.20 -4.38 22.87
CA LEU A 144 -4.88 -4.92 23.26
C LEU A 144 -4.82 -6.46 23.32
N ASN A 145 -5.96 -7.15 23.46
CA ASN A 145 -5.99 -8.59 23.77
C ASN A 145 -6.61 -9.50 22.71
N ARG A 146 -7.43 -8.96 21.78
CA ARG A 146 -8.05 -9.72 20.67
C ARG A 146 -8.85 -8.84 19.71
N VAL A 147 -9.00 -9.33 18.48
CA VAL A 147 -10.03 -8.91 17.52
C VAL A 147 -11.26 -9.82 17.63
N GLU A 148 -12.45 -9.23 17.67
CA GLU A 148 -13.69 -9.99 17.48
C GLU A 148 -14.08 -9.97 15.99
N VAL A 149 -13.99 -11.14 15.35
CA VAL A 149 -14.26 -11.30 13.92
C VAL A 149 -15.63 -11.95 13.72
N HIS A 150 -16.43 -11.36 12.83
CA HIS A 150 -17.77 -11.84 12.53
C HIS A 150 -17.86 -12.32 11.07
N PRO A 151 -17.96 -13.64 10.81
CA PRO A 151 -18.06 -14.17 9.44
C PRO A 151 -19.16 -13.52 8.60
N ARG A 152 -20.30 -13.17 9.20
CA ARG A 152 -21.41 -12.48 8.50
C ARG A 152 -20.98 -11.18 7.82
N GLU A 153 -20.07 -10.42 8.42
CA GLU A 153 -19.62 -9.15 7.84
C GLU A 153 -18.68 -9.40 6.67
N ILE A 154 -17.78 -10.37 6.80
CA ILE A 154 -16.90 -10.83 5.72
C ILE A 154 -17.72 -11.29 4.51
N ILE A 155 -18.71 -12.16 4.74
CA ILE A 155 -19.60 -12.67 3.68
C ILE A 155 -20.43 -11.54 3.07
N ARG A 156 -21.02 -10.66 3.88
CA ARG A 156 -21.79 -9.51 3.39
C ARG A 156 -20.95 -8.64 2.46
N PHE A 157 -19.70 -8.37 2.82
CA PHE A 157 -18.80 -7.57 2.01
C PHE A 157 -18.33 -8.32 0.76
N ALA A 158 -17.99 -9.61 0.88
CA ALA A 158 -17.61 -10.45 -0.25
C ALA A 158 -18.69 -10.47 -1.34
N ILE A 159 -19.96 -10.65 -0.94
CA ILE A 159 -21.10 -10.61 -1.85
C ILE A 159 -21.25 -9.22 -2.48
N LYS A 160 -21.15 -8.16 -1.68
CA LYS A 160 -21.22 -6.77 -2.17
C LYS A 160 -20.17 -6.49 -3.25
N MET A 161 -18.98 -7.06 -3.10
CA MET A 161 -17.87 -6.88 -4.04
C MET A 161 -17.87 -7.91 -5.18
N ASN A 162 -18.86 -8.81 -5.26
CA ASN A 162 -18.91 -9.93 -6.19
C ASN A 162 -17.63 -10.80 -6.14
N ALA A 163 -17.07 -10.98 -4.94
CA ALA A 163 -15.90 -11.82 -4.72
C ALA A 163 -16.27 -13.30 -4.83
N SER A 164 -15.50 -14.06 -5.61
CA SER A 164 -15.62 -15.52 -5.69
C SER A 164 -14.66 -16.22 -4.73
N ALA A 165 -13.67 -15.50 -4.23
CA ALA A 165 -12.69 -16.02 -3.28
C ALA A 165 -12.21 -14.92 -2.32
N ILE A 166 -11.67 -15.32 -1.17
CA ILE A 166 -11.07 -14.43 -0.18
C ILE A 166 -9.76 -15.00 0.36
N ILE A 167 -8.88 -14.12 0.82
CA ILE A 167 -7.71 -14.43 1.65
C ILE A 167 -7.82 -13.62 2.94
N LEU A 168 -7.59 -14.27 4.07
CA LEU A 168 -7.59 -13.61 5.39
C LEU A 168 -6.16 -13.25 5.76
N ALA A 169 -5.97 -12.13 6.46
CA ALA A 169 -4.69 -11.81 7.06
C ALA A 169 -4.85 -11.02 8.34
N HIS A 170 -4.06 -11.32 9.37
CA HIS A 170 -3.96 -10.46 10.55
C HIS A 170 -2.55 -10.42 11.10
N ASN A 171 -2.22 -9.31 11.78
CA ASN A 171 -0.93 -9.17 12.45
C ASN A 171 -1.02 -9.52 13.93
N HIS A 172 0.04 -10.12 14.46
CA HIS A 172 0.24 -10.21 15.91
C HIS A 172 1.18 -9.08 16.36
N PRO A 173 0.73 -8.11 17.19
CA PRO A 173 1.60 -7.03 17.69
C PRO A 173 2.80 -7.53 18.51
N SER A 174 2.73 -8.75 19.03
CA SER A 174 3.87 -9.42 19.67
C SER A 174 5.04 -9.69 18.71
N GLY A 175 4.77 -9.68 17.41
CA GLY A 175 5.71 -9.98 16.34
C GLY A 175 5.90 -11.45 16.04
N ASN A 176 5.29 -12.35 16.81
CA ASN A 176 5.32 -13.79 16.56
C ASN A 176 4.18 -14.18 15.60
N PRO A 177 4.45 -14.74 14.42
CA PRO A 177 3.40 -15.15 13.49
C PRO A 177 2.75 -16.51 13.83
N GLU A 178 3.08 -17.13 14.96
CA GLU A 178 2.51 -18.43 15.34
C GLU A 178 0.99 -18.29 15.62
N PRO A 179 0.12 -18.97 14.85
CA PRO A 179 -1.32 -18.84 15.02
C PRO A 179 -1.81 -19.45 16.33
N SER A 180 -2.69 -18.74 17.02
CA SER A 180 -3.35 -19.21 18.24
C SER A 180 -4.47 -20.21 17.95
N VAL A 181 -4.99 -20.85 19.00
CA VAL A 181 -6.20 -21.70 18.90
C VAL A 181 -7.41 -20.88 18.45
N ALA A 182 -7.51 -19.62 18.88
CA ALA A 182 -8.59 -18.72 18.46
C ALA A 182 -8.51 -18.41 16.95
N ASP A 183 -7.30 -18.25 16.42
CA ASP A 183 -7.08 -18.04 14.97
C ASP A 183 -7.58 -19.25 14.18
N ARG A 184 -7.33 -20.48 14.65
CA ARG A 184 -7.85 -21.68 13.98
C ARG A 184 -9.36 -21.74 13.99
N GLN A 185 -9.96 -21.55 15.17
CA GLN A 185 -11.42 -21.59 15.32
C GLN A 185 -12.12 -20.53 14.47
N VAL A 186 -11.55 -19.32 14.39
CA VAL A 186 -12.13 -18.25 13.56
C VAL A 186 -12.02 -18.58 12.08
N THR A 187 -10.89 -19.13 11.66
CA THR A 187 -10.66 -19.59 10.27
C THR A 187 -11.67 -20.66 9.87
N GLU A 188 -11.86 -21.68 10.69
CA GLU A 188 -12.81 -22.77 10.43
C GLU A 188 -14.26 -22.26 10.30
N ARG A 189 -14.65 -21.32 11.16
CA ARG A 189 -15.98 -20.68 11.09
C ARG A 189 -16.16 -19.87 9.82
N ILE A 190 -15.13 -19.13 9.41
CA ILE A 190 -15.16 -18.35 8.15
C ILE A 190 -15.18 -19.30 6.95
N HIS A 191 -14.32 -20.33 6.93
CA HIS A 191 -14.27 -21.36 5.89
C HIS A 191 -15.65 -22.01 5.67
N SER A 192 -16.30 -22.41 6.76
CA SER A 192 -17.64 -23.02 6.72
C SER A 192 -18.68 -22.05 6.15
N ALA A 193 -18.66 -20.79 6.58
CA ALA A 193 -19.57 -19.77 6.07
C ALA A 193 -19.33 -19.46 4.58
N CYS A 194 -18.06 -19.39 4.15
CA CYS A 194 -17.69 -19.17 2.76
C CYS A 194 -18.16 -20.34 1.88
N SER A 195 -17.96 -21.58 2.34
CA SER A 195 -18.37 -22.79 1.64
C SER A 195 -19.87 -22.84 1.38
N ILE A 196 -20.70 -22.47 2.37
CA ILE A 196 -22.17 -22.40 2.21
C ILE A 196 -22.56 -21.38 1.13
N MET A 197 -21.84 -20.27 1.04
CA MET A 197 -22.13 -19.16 0.14
C MET A 197 -21.46 -19.29 -1.23
N GLY A 198 -20.72 -20.38 -1.49
CA GLY A 198 -19.99 -20.59 -2.73
C GLY A 198 -18.79 -19.67 -2.93
N ILE A 199 -18.24 -19.10 -1.85
CA ILE A 199 -17.02 -18.28 -1.85
C ILE A 199 -15.86 -19.17 -1.38
N LYS A 200 -14.73 -19.14 -2.07
CA LYS A 200 -13.54 -19.92 -1.65
C LYS A 200 -12.71 -19.13 -0.63
N LEU A 201 -12.34 -19.75 0.48
CA LEU A 201 -11.27 -19.22 1.33
C LEU A 201 -9.96 -19.84 0.86
N LEU A 202 -9.09 -19.03 0.23
CA LEU A 202 -7.86 -19.52 -0.41
C LEU A 202 -6.71 -19.66 0.58
N ASP A 203 -6.61 -18.77 1.56
CA ASP A 203 -5.60 -18.85 2.61
C ASP A 203 -5.94 -17.96 3.81
N HIS A 204 -5.19 -18.14 4.89
CA HIS A 204 -5.15 -17.26 6.04
C HIS A 204 -3.69 -17.04 6.48
N PHE A 205 -3.26 -15.77 6.47
CA PHE A 205 -1.92 -15.37 6.88
C PHE A 205 -1.91 -14.76 8.28
N VAL A 206 -1.00 -15.24 9.13
CA VAL A 206 -0.67 -14.59 10.40
C VAL A 206 0.67 -13.90 10.26
N VAL A 207 0.70 -12.59 10.49
CA VAL A 207 1.83 -11.72 10.15
C VAL A 207 2.53 -11.27 11.43
N GLY A 208 3.82 -11.61 11.54
CA GLY A 208 4.71 -11.14 12.60
C GLY A 208 5.61 -10.00 12.12
N HIS A 209 6.66 -9.68 12.87
CA HIS A 209 7.54 -8.55 12.53
C HIS A 209 8.44 -8.82 11.31
N LYS A 210 8.83 -10.08 11.08
CA LYS A 210 9.83 -10.45 10.05
C LYS A 210 9.39 -11.59 9.15
N SER A 211 8.32 -12.27 9.52
CA SER A 211 7.82 -13.44 8.81
C SER A 211 6.31 -13.52 8.99
N CYS A 212 5.68 -14.25 8.08
CA CYS A 212 4.27 -14.61 8.19
C CYS A 212 4.11 -16.12 8.01
N VAL A 213 2.99 -16.63 8.49
CA VAL A 213 2.60 -18.03 8.43
C VAL A 213 1.34 -18.15 7.60
N SER A 214 1.36 -19.02 6.60
CA SER A 214 0.17 -19.43 5.84
C SER A 214 -0.48 -20.66 6.50
N PHE A 215 -1.80 -20.66 6.61
CA PHE A 215 -2.57 -21.81 7.04
C PHE A 215 -2.58 -22.93 6.00
N THR A 216 -2.62 -22.55 4.72
CA THR A 216 -2.58 -23.50 3.59
C THR A 216 -1.23 -24.23 3.52
N GLU A 217 -0.12 -23.51 3.69
CA GLU A 217 1.23 -24.12 3.75
C GLU A 217 1.38 -25.07 4.95
N ARG A 218 0.61 -24.86 6.02
CA ARG A 218 0.56 -25.74 7.19
C ARG A 218 -0.42 -26.92 7.03
N GLY A 219 -1.20 -26.96 5.95
CA GLY A 219 -2.24 -27.97 5.72
C GLY A 219 -3.42 -27.87 6.70
N TRP A 220 -3.73 -26.66 7.18
CA TRP A 220 -4.89 -26.40 8.05
C TRP A 220 -6.11 -25.87 7.31
N LEU A 221 -5.96 -25.58 6.02
CA LEU A 221 -7.00 -25.24 5.04
C LEU A 221 -6.91 -26.20 3.86
#